data_AF-A0A7X7NIP6-F1
#
_entry.id   AF-A0A7X7NIP6-F1
#
_cell.length_a   1.000
_cell.length_b   1.000
_cell.length_c   1.000
_cell.angle_alpha   90.00
_cell.angle_beta   90.00
_cell.angle_gamma   90.00
#
_symmetry.space_group_name_H-M   'P 1'
#
loop_
_entity.id
_entity.type
_entity.pdbx_description
1 polymer ?
#
loop_
_entity_poly.entity_id
_entity_poly.type
_entity_poly.pdbx_seq_one_letter_code
_entity_poly.pdbx_strand_id
1 'polypeptide(L)'
;MRRFSIAVFSFLLLAVSISYGRNILEKKMFYLSNTGKTGMAKYWVVYLGNFDCKLNRKFPGESEQKIDASMNLQFLSSGYVEGNGYSAKGKVDCLPTMWINNDNGERMISSDSIDFIYDYGRRVQMINGENGTLVINIEGEKKDSKRFLMREYKMTILYGEEILKEGSEETQLAAFAYSKEGLARAQRAQAKIDSNQ
;
A
#
# COMPACT_ATOMS: atom_id res chain seq x y z
N MET A 1 -16.18 -24.77 58.24
CA MET A 1 -14.82 -24.58 57.70
C MET A 1 -14.88 -24.55 56.17
N ARG A 2 -14.35 -23.48 55.55
CA ARG A 2 -13.99 -23.26 54.13
C ARG A 2 -15.11 -23.52 53.08
N ARG A 3 -15.86 -22.52 52.61
CA ARG A 3 -15.54 -21.53 51.54
C ARG A 3 -14.81 -22.15 50.35
N PHE A 4 -15.46 -22.24 49.18
CA PHE A 4 -15.21 -21.38 48.02
C PHE A 4 -16.16 -21.75 46.86
N SER A 5 -16.93 -20.75 46.42
CA SER A 5 -17.67 -20.69 45.16
C SER A 5 -16.74 -20.83 43.95
N ILE A 6 -17.26 -21.19 42.78
CA ILE A 6 -17.16 -20.41 41.53
C ILE A 6 -17.85 -21.20 40.41
N ALA A 7 -18.95 -20.62 39.91
CA ALA A 7 -19.54 -20.95 38.63
C ALA A 7 -18.52 -20.64 37.52
N VAL A 8 -18.21 -21.62 36.66
CA VAL A 8 -17.39 -21.36 35.47
C VAL A 8 -18.30 -20.81 34.38
N PHE A 9 -18.54 -19.51 34.51
CA PHE A 9 -18.95 -18.62 33.42
C PHE A 9 -17.66 -18.16 32.73
N SER A 10 -17.42 -18.62 31.50
CA SER A 10 -16.45 -18.06 30.54
C SER A 10 -16.96 -18.55 29.19
N PHE A 11 -17.85 -17.83 28.51
CA PHE A 11 -17.61 -16.57 27.82
C PHE A 11 -16.29 -16.57 27.03
N LEU A 12 -16.40 -16.27 25.75
CA LEU A 12 -15.33 -15.80 24.87
C LEU A 12 -14.36 -16.84 24.29
N LEU A 13 -14.88 -17.64 23.36
CA LEU A 13 -14.21 -17.84 22.07
C LEU A 13 -15.31 -17.62 21.00
N LEU A 14 -15.84 -16.40 20.83
CA LEU A 14 -15.29 -15.48 19.84
C LEU A 14 -13.93 -16.01 19.34
N ALA A 15 -14.02 -17.00 18.45
CA ALA A 15 -13.06 -17.09 17.37
C ALA A 15 -13.00 -15.67 16.84
N VAL A 16 -11.94 -14.99 17.26
CA VAL A 16 -11.49 -13.76 16.67
C VAL A 16 -11.39 -14.14 15.21
N SER A 17 -12.42 -13.80 14.44
CA SER A 17 -12.24 -13.32 13.10
C SER A 17 -11.17 -12.29 13.26
N ILE A 18 -9.92 -12.73 13.08
CA ILE A 18 -8.79 -11.84 12.92
C ILE A 18 -9.22 -11.10 11.67
N SER A 19 -9.85 -9.96 11.93
CA SER A 19 -10.27 -9.02 10.93
C SER A 19 -8.95 -8.55 10.36
N TYR A 20 -8.52 -9.23 9.29
CA TYR A 20 -7.47 -8.76 8.39
C TYR A 20 -8.05 -7.59 7.58
N GLY A 21 -8.47 -6.58 8.34
CA GLY A 21 -8.97 -5.31 7.91
C GLY A 21 -8.06 -4.26 8.52
N ARG A 22 -6.77 -4.32 8.20
CA ARG A 22 -6.04 -3.06 8.06
C ARG A 22 -6.65 -2.45 6.80
N ASN A 23 -7.64 -1.60 7.06
CA ASN A 23 -8.71 -1.29 6.11
C ASN A 23 -8.29 -0.19 5.14
N ILE A 24 -8.75 -0.29 3.90
CA ILE A 24 -8.83 0.84 2.97
C ILE A 24 -9.59 1.97 3.69
N LEU A 25 -8.91 3.09 3.98
CA LEU A 25 -9.51 4.24 4.67
C LEU A 25 -9.91 5.32 3.67
N GLU A 26 -10.86 6.18 4.02
CA GLU A 26 -11.19 7.32 3.17
C GLU A 26 -9.97 8.27 3.07
N LYS A 27 -9.35 8.34 1.89
CA LYS A 27 -8.30 9.30 1.57
C LYS A 27 -8.43 9.70 0.11
N LYS A 28 -8.73 10.97 -0.15
CA LYS A 28 -8.89 11.47 -1.52
C LYS A 28 -7.55 11.41 -2.27
N MET A 29 -7.59 10.87 -3.47
CA MET A 29 -6.52 10.91 -4.46
C MET A 29 -7.06 11.55 -5.73
N PHE A 30 -6.29 12.44 -6.33
CA PHE A 30 -6.49 12.95 -7.67
C PHE A 30 -5.43 12.31 -8.57
N TYR A 31 -5.83 11.75 -9.70
CA TYR A 31 -4.92 10.95 -10.52
C TYR A 31 -4.94 11.37 -11.99
N LEU A 32 -3.84 11.03 -12.68
CA LEU A 32 -3.65 11.08 -14.13
C LEU A 32 -3.47 9.63 -14.61
N SER A 33 -4.34 9.17 -15.52
CA SER A 33 -4.18 7.87 -16.17
C SER A 33 -3.05 7.89 -17.19
N ASN A 34 -2.57 6.70 -17.58
CA ASN A 34 -1.63 6.54 -18.69
C ASN A 34 -2.16 7.04 -20.05
N THR A 35 -3.48 7.19 -20.19
CA THR A 35 -4.17 7.75 -21.37
C THR A 35 -4.38 9.27 -21.28
N GLY A 36 -3.84 9.92 -20.25
CA GLY A 36 -3.94 11.36 -20.05
C GLY A 36 -5.25 11.85 -19.44
N LYS A 37 -6.15 10.94 -19.02
CA LYS A 37 -7.42 11.30 -18.36
C LYS A 37 -7.19 11.57 -16.89
N THR A 38 -7.84 12.59 -16.36
CA THR A 38 -7.80 12.90 -14.91
C THR A 38 -9.03 12.37 -14.20
N GLY A 39 -8.86 11.94 -12.94
CA GLY A 39 -9.97 11.51 -12.09
C GLY A 39 -9.71 11.71 -10.61
N MET A 40 -10.66 11.26 -9.79
CA MET A 40 -10.57 11.31 -8.32
C MET A 40 -11.14 10.03 -7.73
N ALA A 41 -10.47 9.50 -6.70
CA ALA A 41 -10.91 8.34 -5.93
C ALA A 41 -10.82 8.64 -4.42
N LYS A 42 -11.77 8.12 -3.63
CA LYS A 42 -11.79 8.26 -2.16
C LYS A 42 -11.25 7.04 -1.41
N TYR A 43 -11.56 5.87 -1.93
CA TYR A 43 -11.11 4.59 -1.41
C TYR A 43 -10.41 3.91 -2.58
N TRP A 44 -9.14 3.58 -2.40
CA TRP A 44 -8.32 3.13 -3.52
C TRP A 44 -7.19 2.25 -3.03
N VAL A 45 -6.73 1.43 -3.96
CA VAL A 45 -5.56 0.58 -3.84
C VAL A 45 -4.73 0.78 -5.10
N VAL A 46 -3.44 1.01 -4.96
CA VAL A 46 -2.50 1.05 -6.08
C VAL A 46 -1.61 -0.18 -6.02
N TYR A 47 -1.77 -1.07 -6.98
CA TYR A 47 -0.93 -2.23 -7.15
C TYR A 47 0.44 -1.82 -7.69
N LEU A 48 1.49 -2.20 -6.96
CA LEU A 48 2.89 -1.85 -7.21
C LEU A 48 3.67 -2.94 -7.98
N GLY A 49 3.12 -4.15 -8.05
CA GLY A 49 3.71 -5.29 -8.75
C GLY A 49 3.93 -6.52 -7.88
N ASN A 50 4.46 -7.57 -8.52
CA ASN A 50 4.90 -8.81 -7.87
C ASN A 50 6.44 -8.84 -7.78
N PHE A 51 6.95 -9.26 -6.63
CA PHE A 51 8.36 -9.23 -6.31
C PHE A 51 8.76 -10.50 -5.57
N ASP A 52 9.82 -11.14 -6.07
CA ASP A 52 10.50 -12.17 -5.30
C ASP A 52 11.49 -11.51 -4.34
N CYS A 53 11.43 -11.91 -3.08
CA CYS A 53 12.25 -11.36 -2.00
C CYS A 53 12.47 -12.39 -0.88
N LYS A 54 13.47 -12.14 -0.05
CA LYS A 54 13.72 -12.91 1.16
C LYS A 54 13.10 -12.24 2.37
N LEU A 55 12.32 -13.00 3.13
CA LEU A 55 11.66 -12.56 4.35
C LEU A 55 12.25 -13.29 5.56
N ASN A 56 12.40 -12.59 6.68
CA ASN A 56 12.84 -13.23 7.92
C ASN A 56 11.61 -13.77 8.67
N ARG A 57 11.48 -15.09 8.80
CA ARG A 57 10.29 -15.70 9.44
C ARG A 57 10.68 -16.69 10.52
N LYS A 58 9.87 -16.71 11.58
CA LYS A 58 9.94 -17.69 12.66
C LYS A 58 8.71 -18.58 12.60
N PHE A 59 8.93 -19.86 12.31
CA PHE A 59 7.88 -20.88 12.31
C PHE A 59 7.83 -21.59 13.68
N PRO A 60 6.67 -22.11 14.12
CA PRO A 60 6.57 -22.83 15.38
C PRO A 60 7.55 -24.01 15.45
N GLY A 61 8.39 -24.05 16.48
CA GLY A 61 9.38 -25.11 16.68
C GLY A 61 10.67 -24.96 15.87
N GLU A 62 10.82 -23.91 15.06
CA GLU A 62 12.02 -23.66 14.24
C GLU A 62 12.75 -22.37 14.67
N SER A 63 14.05 -22.28 14.35
CA SER A 63 14.77 -21.01 14.42
C SER A 63 14.26 -20.03 13.36
N GLU A 64 14.50 -18.74 13.60
CA GLU A 64 14.27 -17.71 12.59
C GLU A 64 15.17 -17.98 11.38
N GLN A 65 14.56 -17.94 10.20
CA GLN A 65 15.26 -18.22 8.95
C GLN A 65 14.79 -17.27 7.84
N LYS A 66 15.68 -17.03 6.88
CA LYS A 66 15.33 -16.35 5.64
C LYS A 66 14.64 -17.33 4.70
N ILE A 67 13.44 -16.98 4.26
CA ILE A 67 12.68 -17.75 3.27
C ILE A 67 12.54 -16.94 1.98
N ASP A 68 12.55 -17.63 0.84
CA ASP A 68 12.17 -17.04 -0.43
C ASP A 68 10.63 -16.95 -0.51
N ALA A 69 10.13 -15.78 -0.89
CA ALA A 69 8.70 -15.50 -1.04
C ALA A 69 8.45 -14.68 -2.30
N SER A 70 7.30 -14.91 -2.92
CA SER A 70 6.78 -14.07 -4.00
C SER A 70 5.65 -13.20 -3.45
N MET A 71 5.85 -11.89 -3.45
CA MET A 71 5.02 -10.90 -2.79
C MET A 71 4.30 -10.01 -3.80
N ASN A 72 2.99 -9.89 -3.63
CA ASN A 72 2.15 -8.89 -4.28
C ASN A 72 2.10 -7.63 -3.40
N LEU A 73 2.58 -6.51 -3.92
CA LEU A 73 2.66 -5.26 -3.17
C LEU A 73 1.55 -4.29 -3.58
N GLN A 74 0.90 -3.70 -2.57
CA GLN A 74 -0.23 -2.78 -2.75
C GLN A 74 -0.07 -1.57 -1.83
N PHE A 75 -0.15 -0.37 -2.40
CA PHE A 75 -0.25 0.87 -1.65
C PHE A 75 -1.71 1.22 -1.41
N LEU A 76 -2.09 1.34 -0.14
CA LEU A 76 -3.47 1.52 0.26
C LEU A 76 -3.78 2.98 0.59
N SER A 77 -5.06 3.36 0.47
CA SER A 77 -5.55 4.69 0.85
C SER A 77 -5.33 5.04 2.33
N SER A 78 -5.13 4.04 3.17
CA SER A 78 -4.70 4.17 4.57
C SER A 78 -3.25 4.66 4.74
N GLY A 79 -2.46 4.75 3.67
CA GLY A 79 -1.13 5.36 3.68
C GLY A 79 0.03 4.41 3.95
N TYR A 80 -0.20 3.10 4.03
CA TYR A 80 0.84 2.07 4.13
C TYR A 80 0.85 1.15 2.91
N VAL A 81 1.96 0.43 2.75
CA VAL A 81 2.12 -0.62 1.75
C VAL A 81 1.92 -1.97 2.42
N GLU A 82 1.11 -2.83 1.81
CA GLU A 82 1.00 -4.23 2.20
C GLU A 82 1.70 -5.12 1.19
N GLY A 83 2.39 -6.14 1.70
CA GLY A 83 2.85 -7.26 0.91
C GLY A 83 2.07 -8.50 1.29
N ASN A 84 1.33 -9.08 0.36
CA ASN A 84 0.66 -10.37 0.54
C ASN A 84 1.24 -11.36 -0.46
N GLY A 85 1.57 -12.57 -0.03
CA GLY A 85 2.26 -13.51 -0.90
C GLY A 85 2.30 -14.94 -0.41
N TYR A 86 3.16 -15.72 -1.06
CA TYR A 86 3.36 -17.13 -0.78
C TYR A 86 4.84 -17.48 -0.78
N SER A 87 5.19 -18.44 0.07
CA SER A 87 6.48 -19.10 0.12
C SER A 87 6.27 -20.61 0.01
N ALA A 88 7.36 -21.38 -0.04
CA ALA A 88 7.29 -22.84 0.05
C ALA A 88 6.62 -23.34 1.35
N LYS A 89 6.57 -22.51 2.40
CA LYS A 89 5.93 -22.81 3.69
C LYS A 89 4.50 -22.26 3.81
N GLY A 90 3.90 -21.80 2.71
CA GLY A 90 2.52 -21.31 2.65
C GLY A 90 2.41 -19.78 2.58
N LYS A 91 1.24 -19.27 2.98
CA LYS A 91 0.93 -17.84 2.92
C LYS A 91 1.86 -17.05 3.82
N VAL A 92 2.34 -15.92 3.31
CA VAL A 92 3.16 -14.97 4.06
C VAL A 92 2.69 -13.56 3.77
N ASP A 93 2.72 -12.71 4.80
CA ASP A 93 2.45 -11.29 4.71
C ASP A 93 3.64 -10.50 5.25
N CYS A 94 3.81 -9.28 4.75
CA CYS A 94 4.78 -8.32 5.27
C CYS A 94 4.23 -6.90 5.16
N LEU A 95 4.88 -5.98 5.87
CA LEU A 95 4.57 -4.55 5.85
C LEU A 95 5.78 -3.78 5.32
N PRO A 96 5.92 -3.66 3.99
CA PRO A 96 6.98 -2.87 3.41
C PRO A 96 6.88 -1.40 3.81
N THR A 97 8.02 -0.71 3.77
CA THR A 97 8.09 0.74 4.02
C THR A 97 8.40 1.48 2.73
N MET A 98 7.89 2.70 2.59
CA MET A 98 8.23 3.59 1.47
C MET A 98 9.48 4.38 1.78
N TRP A 99 10.35 4.52 0.79
CA TRP A 99 11.62 5.24 0.88
C TRP A 99 11.75 6.19 -0.31
N ILE A 100 12.50 7.27 -0.11
CA ILE A 100 12.99 8.13 -1.18
C ILE A 100 14.50 7.93 -1.29
N ASN A 101 14.98 7.83 -2.53
CA ASN A 101 16.40 7.80 -2.86
C ASN A 101 16.74 9.00 -3.76
N ASN A 102 17.67 9.84 -3.32
CA ASN A 102 18.18 11.00 -4.06
C ASN A 102 19.64 11.29 -3.67
N ASP A 103 20.18 12.43 -4.13
CA ASP A 103 21.57 12.82 -3.89
C ASP A 103 21.91 13.02 -2.40
N ASN A 104 20.91 13.24 -1.53
CA ASN A 104 21.07 13.35 -0.08
C ASN A 104 21.07 11.98 0.63
N GLY A 105 20.90 10.90 -0.14
CA GLY A 105 20.85 9.52 0.33
C GLY A 105 19.44 8.95 0.39
N GLU A 106 19.32 7.85 1.12
CA GLU A 106 18.08 7.08 1.23
C GLU A 106 17.44 7.25 2.60
N ARG A 107 16.15 7.58 2.62
CA ARG A 107 15.39 7.72 3.86
C ARG A 107 13.98 7.20 3.72
N MET A 108 13.43 6.68 4.82
CA MET A 108 12.03 6.32 4.91
C MET A 108 11.13 7.55 4.80
N ILE A 109 9.98 7.41 4.13
CA ILE A 109 8.97 8.46 3.96
C ILE A 109 7.60 7.97 4.40
N SER A 110 6.74 8.91 4.84
CA SER A 110 5.32 8.65 5.11
C SER A 110 4.46 9.15 3.96
N SER A 111 3.31 8.51 3.73
CA SER A 111 2.34 8.99 2.73
C SER A 111 1.94 10.46 2.95
N ASP A 112 1.87 10.92 4.20
CA ASP A 112 1.45 12.31 4.51
C ASP A 112 2.53 13.35 4.21
N SER A 113 3.76 12.91 3.95
CA SER A 113 4.86 13.79 3.54
C SER A 113 4.99 13.92 2.01
N ILE A 114 4.21 13.13 1.25
CA ILE A 114 4.24 13.12 -0.22
C ILE A 114 3.33 14.23 -0.76
N ASP A 115 3.84 15.01 -1.70
CA ASP A 115 3.02 15.93 -2.50
C ASP A 115 2.37 15.17 -3.66
N PHE A 116 3.18 14.50 -4.48
CA PHE A 116 2.70 13.66 -5.57
C PHE A 116 3.69 12.54 -5.95
N ILE A 117 3.17 11.50 -6.58
CA ILE A 117 3.91 10.40 -7.20
C ILE A 117 3.70 10.46 -8.71
N TYR A 118 4.75 10.25 -9.49
CA TYR A 118 4.75 10.38 -10.95
C TYR A 118 5.73 9.39 -11.58
N ASP A 119 5.89 9.45 -12.91
CA ASP A 119 6.67 8.50 -13.70
C ASP A 119 6.22 7.06 -13.46
N TYR A 120 4.90 6.84 -13.58
CA TYR A 120 4.28 5.52 -13.40
C TYR A 120 4.67 4.87 -12.07
N GLY A 121 4.75 5.66 -11.00
CA GLY A 121 5.06 5.18 -9.65
C GLY A 121 6.55 5.08 -9.31
N ARG A 122 7.46 5.51 -10.20
CA ARG A 122 8.90 5.42 -9.98
C ARG A 122 9.47 6.63 -9.26
N ARG A 123 8.83 7.78 -9.35
CA ARG A 123 9.33 9.03 -8.76
C ARG A 123 8.33 9.63 -7.79
N VAL A 124 8.87 10.29 -6.76
CA VAL A 124 8.09 10.96 -5.72
C VAL A 124 8.59 12.37 -5.50
N GLN A 125 7.67 13.30 -5.32
CA GLN A 125 7.91 14.66 -4.87
C GLN A 125 7.30 14.81 -3.47
N MET A 126 8.11 15.27 -2.53
CA MET A 126 7.74 15.54 -1.15
C MET A 126 7.19 16.96 -1.01
N ILE A 127 6.35 17.20 0.01
CA ILE A 127 5.75 18.51 0.31
C ILE A 127 6.82 19.58 0.59
N ASN A 128 7.95 19.19 1.17
CA ASN A 128 9.08 20.09 1.44
C ASN A 128 9.92 20.46 0.20
N GLY A 129 9.55 20.00 -1.00
CA GLY A 129 10.27 20.28 -2.25
C GLY A 129 11.35 19.24 -2.60
N GLU A 130 11.66 18.28 -1.73
CA GLU A 130 12.57 17.18 -2.04
C GLU A 130 11.95 16.23 -3.08
N ASN A 131 12.75 15.74 -4.02
CA ASN A 131 12.31 14.74 -5.01
C ASN A 131 13.35 13.62 -5.17
N GLY A 132 12.92 12.48 -5.69
CA GLY A 132 13.77 11.32 -5.86
C GLY A 132 13.03 10.11 -6.42
N THR A 133 13.73 8.97 -6.44
CA THR A 133 13.14 7.68 -6.78
C THR A 133 12.34 7.16 -5.59
N LEU A 134 11.11 6.68 -5.85
CA LEU A 134 10.31 5.98 -4.86
C LEU A 134 10.77 4.52 -4.79
N VAL A 135 11.19 4.10 -3.60
CA VAL A 135 11.68 2.75 -3.33
C VAL A 135 10.79 2.08 -2.29
N ILE A 136 10.44 0.82 -2.52
CA ILE A 136 9.71 0.00 -1.56
C ILE A 136 10.71 -0.92 -0.87
N ASN A 137 10.84 -0.79 0.45
CA ASN A 137 11.74 -1.61 1.26
C ASN A 137 10.96 -2.76 1.92
N ILE A 138 11.26 -3.97 1.49
CA ILE A 138 10.70 -5.23 1.99
C ILE A 138 11.72 -5.87 2.92
N GLU A 139 11.66 -5.56 4.22
CA GLU A 139 12.53 -6.17 5.24
C GLU A 139 14.05 -6.09 4.94
N GLY A 140 14.49 -5.02 4.27
CA GLY A 140 15.87 -4.79 3.86
C GLY A 140 16.11 -4.99 2.35
N GLU A 141 15.21 -5.66 1.64
CA GLU A 141 15.25 -5.74 0.18
C GLU A 141 14.51 -4.58 -0.47
N LYS A 142 15.26 -3.71 -1.14
CA LYS A 142 14.73 -2.54 -1.85
C LYS A 142 14.30 -2.92 -3.26
N LYS A 143 13.08 -2.53 -3.63
CA LYS A 143 12.49 -2.75 -4.96
C LYS A 143 11.89 -1.46 -5.49
N ASP A 144 12.09 -1.21 -6.77
CA ASP A 144 11.36 -0.15 -7.48
C ASP A 144 9.98 -0.66 -7.90
N SER A 145 9.01 0.24 -7.97
CA SER A 145 7.66 -0.12 -8.45
C SER A 145 7.71 -0.65 -9.89
N LYS A 146 7.06 -1.80 -10.13
CA LYS A 146 6.99 -2.44 -11.47
C LYS A 146 5.71 -2.10 -12.21
N ARG A 147 4.64 -1.83 -11.47
CA ARG A 147 3.30 -1.52 -11.98
C ARG A 147 2.71 -0.39 -11.14
N PHE A 148 1.80 0.36 -11.74
CA PHE A 148 1.13 1.45 -11.05
C PHE A 148 -0.32 1.46 -11.48
N LEU A 149 -1.06 0.47 -10.96
CA LEU A 149 -2.41 0.14 -11.38
C LEU A 149 -3.36 0.38 -10.22
N MET A 150 -4.31 1.29 -10.39
CA MET A 150 -5.25 1.67 -9.34
C MET A 150 -6.55 0.88 -9.48
N ARG A 151 -7.08 0.42 -8.34
CA ARG A 151 -8.46 -0.02 -8.19
C ARG A 151 -9.20 0.94 -7.26
N GLU A 152 -10.35 1.44 -7.72
CA GLU A 152 -11.25 2.28 -6.92
C GLU A 152 -12.26 1.40 -6.16
N TYR A 153 -12.59 1.81 -4.95
CA TYR A 153 -13.68 1.25 -4.16
C TYR A 153 -14.73 2.32 -3.88
N LYS A 154 -15.99 1.89 -3.82
CA LYS A 154 -17.14 2.73 -3.48
C LYS A 154 -17.83 2.13 -2.26
N MET A 155 -18.20 3.01 -1.33
CA MET A 155 -19.04 2.64 -0.20
C MET A 155 -20.44 2.31 -0.71
N THR A 156 -20.97 1.15 -0.33
CA THR A 156 -22.33 0.71 -0.63
C THR A 156 -22.95 0.11 0.62
N ILE A 157 -24.27 0.23 0.76
CA ILE A 157 -25.01 -0.39 1.84
C ILE A 157 -25.50 -1.76 1.35
N LEU A 158 -25.17 -2.82 2.07
CA LEU A 158 -25.65 -4.18 1.82
C LEU A 158 -26.22 -4.73 3.12
N TYR A 159 -27.50 -5.11 3.12
CA TYR A 159 -28.21 -5.60 4.32
C TYR A 159 -28.13 -4.69 5.56
N GLY A 160 -28.00 -3.36 5.35
CA GLY A 160 -27.89 -2.39 6.44
C GLY A 160 -26.47 -2.16 6.95
N GLU A 161 -25.47 -2.86 6.39
CA GLU A 161 -24.06 -2.66 6.70
C GLU A 161 -23.36 -1.88 5.57
N GLU A 162 -22.47 -0.96 5.94
CA GLU A 162 -21.60 -0.26 5.00
C GLU A 162 -20.43 -1.16 4.59
N ILE A 163 -20.33 -1.44 3.29
CA ILE A 163 -19.25 -2.24 2.73
C ILE A 163 -18.56 -1.51 1.59
N LEU A 164 -17.27 -1.77 1.40
CA LEU A 164 -16.53 -1.31 0.24
C LEU A 164 -16.67 -2.33 -0.90
N LYS A 165 -17.22 -1.88 -2.03
CA LYS A 165 -17.31 -2.67 -3.26
C LYS A 165 -16.43 -2.05 -4.33
N GLU A 166 -15.84 -2.89 -5.18
CA GLU A 166 -15.05 -2.43 -6.32
C GLU A 166 -15.91 -1.53 -7.22
N GLY A 167 -15.42 -0.31 -7.46
CA GLY A 167 -16.19 0.79 -8.00
C GLY A 167 -16.03 1.02 -9.50
N SER A 168 -14.93 0.55 -10.09
CA SER A 168 -14.57 0.69 -11.50
C SER A 168 -13.50 -0.34 -11.90
N GLU A 169 -13.26 -0.50 -13.21
CA GLU A 169 -12.13 -1.28 -13.71
C GLU A 169 -10.78 -0.69 -13.27
N GLU A 170 -9.76 -1.54 -13.26
CA GLU A 170 -8.41 -1.13 -12.89
C GLU A 170 -7.87 -0.06 -13.86
N THR A 171 -7.38 1.05 -13.31
CA THR A 171 -6.89 2.20 -14.06
C THR A 171 -5.37 2.30 -13.96
N GLN A 172 -4.67 2.21 -15.09
CA GLN A 172 -3.22 2.45 -15.12
C GLN A 172 -2.93 3.93 -14.85
N LEU A 173 -2.15 4.20 -13.83
CA LEU A 173 -1.78 5.55 -13.41
C LEU A 173 -0.44 5.96 -14.02
N ALA A 174 -0.36 7.19 -14.51
CA ALA A 174 0.89 7.88 -14.79
C ALA A 174 1.37 8.67 -13.57
N ALA A 175 0.43 9.34 -12.88
CA ALA A 175 0.73 10.15 -11.70
C ALA A 175 -0.50 10.22 -10.76
N PHE A 176 -0.26 10.52 -9.48
CA PHE A 176 -1.32 10.94 -8.57
C PHE A 176 -0.82 11.93 -7.51
N ALA A 177 -1.76 12.66 -6.91
CA ALA A 177 -1.52 13.55 -5.78
C ALA A 177 -2.70 13.50 -4.78
N TYR A 178 -2.51 14.06 -3.58
CA TYR A 178 -3.57 14.20 -2.58
C TYR A 178 -4.38 15.50 -2.69
N SER A 179 -4.03 16.38 -3.63
CA SER A 179 -4.72 17.64 -3.92
C SER A 179 -4.82 17.89 -5.43
N LYS A 180 -5.74 18.76 -5.86
CA LYS A 180 -5.86 19.15 -7.28
C LYS A 180 -4.63 19.92 -7.74
N GLU A 181 -4.11 20.80 -6.89
CA GLU A 181 -2.93 21.60 -7.13
C GLU A 181 -1.68 20.72 -7.24
N GLY A 182 -1.59 19.70 -6.38
CA GLY A 182 -0.57 18.65 -6.45
C GLY A 182 -0.67 17.87 -7.77
N LEU A 183 -1.87 17.51 -8.22
CA LEU A 183 -2.06 16.82 -9.50
C LEU A 183 -1.59 17.69 -10.68
N ALA A 184 -1.90 19.00 -10.67
CA ALA A 184 -1.42 19.91 -11.71
C ALA A 184 0.11 20.07 -11.72
N ARG A 185 0.79 19.91 -10.57
CA ARG A 185 2.26 19.80 -10.50
C ARG A 185 2.74 18.45 -11.03
N ALA A 186 2.08 17.36 -10.65
CA ALA A 186 2.40 16.00 -11.11
C ALA A 186 2.28 15.86 -12.64
N GLN A 187 1.23 16.42 -13.24
CA GLN A 187 1.04 16.45 -14.70
C GLN A 187 2.18 17.18 -15.41
N ARG A 188 2.60 18.32 -14.88
CA ARG A 188 3.75 19.06 -15.43
C ARG A 188 5.06 18.29 -15.28
N ALA A 189 5.24 17.58 -14.17
CA ALA A 189 6.41 16.73 -13.96
C ALA A 189 6.42 15.53 -14.90
N GLN A 190 5.26 14.88 -15.10
CA GLN A 190 5.10 13.76 -16.04
C GLN A 190 5.35 14.19 -17.48
N ALA A 191 4.74 15.29 -17.94
CA ALA A 191 4.91 15.78 -19.30
C ALA A 191 6.38 16.11 -19.64
N LYS A 192 7.17 16.57 -18.66
CA LYS A 192 8.61 16.79 -18.83
C LYS A 192 9.40 15.49 -19.03
N ILE A 193 8.96 14.39 -18.43
CA ILE A 193 9.59 13.09 -18.62
C ILE A 193 9.23 12.55 -20.00
N ASP A 194 7.94 12.58 -20.33
CA ASP A 194 7.44 12.08 -21.61
C ASP A 194 8.03 12.84 -22.82
N SER A 195 8.36 14.12 -22.66
CA SER A 195 9.04 14.91 -23.71
C SER A 195 10.52 14.60 -23.89
N ASN A 196 11.15 13.94 -22.92
CA ASN A 196 12.58 13.61 -22.93
C ASN A 196 12.84 12.13 -23.31
N GLN A 197 11.79 11.37 -23.63
CA GLN A 197 11.85 10.00 -24.14
C GLN A 197 11.60 9.98 -25.65
#